data_AF-A0A3M0K3X9-F1
#
_entry.id   AF-A0A3M0K3X9-F1
#
_cell.length_a   1.000
_cell.length_b   1.000
_cell.length_c   1.000
_cell.angle_alpha   90.00
_cell.angle_beta   90.00
_cell.angle_gamma   90.00
#
_symmetry.space_group_name_H-M   'P 1'
#
loop_
_entity.id
_entity.type
_entity.pdbx_description
1 polymer ?
#
loop_
_entity_poly.entity_id
_entity_poly.type
_entity_poly.pdbx_seq_one_letter_code
_entity_poly.pdbx_strand_id
1 'polypeptide(L)'
;MSGKRNKDEERYLDIIREANGQISKLTIYDARPNVNAVANKAAGGGYEGEGAHPNAELFFWDLHNNHVMWESLKKLKDIVYPNVEESHWLSSLESTHGLEHIKLVLTGAIQVPDEVSSGQSSAPVHCGAGWDRTAQLTSLAVLVLDGYYRTVEGFEVLVQKEWISFGHTFSSIENGVAEISFNSKKAASSLGFDSLEALDGSYFYIVASVVESMGLQL
;
A
#
# COMPACT_ATOMS: atom_id res chain seq x y z
N MET A 1 -8.22 -23.13 -19.29
CA MET A 1 -7.40 -22.25 -20.15
C MET A 1 -5.95 -22.42 -19.72
N SER A 2 -5.05 -22.74 -20.66
CA SER A 2 -3.61 -22.83 -20.35
C SER A 2 -3.10 -21.45 -19.95
N GLY A 3 -2.43 -21.33 -18.81
CA GLY A 3 -1.85 -20.07 -18.36
C GLY A 3 -0.80 -19.59 -19.36
N LYS A 4 -0.93 -18.35 -19.84
CA LYS A 4 0.07 -17.75 -20.73
C LYS A 4 1.38 -17.59 -19.95
N ARG A 5 2.49 -18.04 -20.55
CA ARG A 5 3.83 -17.97 -19.96
C ARG A 5 4.67 -16.93 -20.68
N ASN A 6 5.62 -16.33 -19.97
CA ASN A 6 6.55 -15.35 -20.50
C ASN A 6 7.99 -15.74 -20.12
N LYS A 7 8.81 -16.10 -21.12
CA LYS A 7 10.20 -16.53 -20.88
C LYS A 7 11.10 -15.41 -20.37
N ASP A 8 10.82 -14.16 -20.74
CA ASP A 8 11.60 -13.01 -20.29
C ASP A 8 11.33 -12.72 -18.81
N GLU A 9 10.07 -12.85 -18.39
CA GLU A 9 9.66 -12.76 -16.98
C GLU A 9 10.28 -13.90 -16.14
N GLU A 10 10.17 -15.15 -16.62
CA GLU A 10 10.79 -16.31 -15.96
C GLU A 10 12.30 -16.10 -15.78
N ARG A 11 12.99 -15.63 -16.82
CA ARG A 11 14.43 -15.32 -16.74
C ARG A 11 14.71 -14.15 -15.80
N TYR A 12 13.85 -13.14 -15.75
CA TYR A 12 14.01 -11.98 -14.88
C TYR A 12 13.96 -12.37 -13.40
N LEU A 13 13.02 -13.23 -13.03
CA LEU A 13 12.93 -13.79 -11.67
C LEU A 13 14.14 -14.65 -11.32
N ASP A 14 14.63 -15.47 -12.26
CA ASP A 14 15.87 -16.24 -12.05
C ASP A 14 17.09 -15.32 -11.84
N ILE A 15 17.18 -14.18 -12.55
CA ILE A 15 18.26 -13.20 -12.35
C ILE A 15 18.18 -12.56 -10.95
N ILE A 16 16.97 -12.17 -10.49
CA ILE A 16 16.79 -11.64 -9.13
C ILE A 16 17.24 -12.66 -8.09
N ARG A 17 16.90 -13.93 -8.30
CA ARG A 17 17.34 -15.01 -7.44
C ARG A 17 18.86 -15.17 -7.45
N GLU A 18 19.46 -15.29 -8.64
CA GLU A 18 20.90 -15.48 -8.84
C GLU A 18 21.75 -14.32 -8.30
N ALA A 19 21.20 -13.10 -8.31
CA ALA A 19 21.87 -11.92 -7.75
C ALA A 19 22.11 -12.06 -6.23
N ASN A 20 21.28 -12.83 -5.53
CA ASN A 20 21.54 -13.25 -4.16
C ASN A 20 22.10 -14.68 -4.17
N GLY A 21 23.42 -14.82 -4.26
CA GLY A 21 24.10 -16.12 -4.41
C GLY A 21 23.90 -17.13 -3.25
N GLN A 22 23.13 -16.78 -2.22
CA GLN A 22 22.81 -17.63 -1.08
C GLN A 22 21.44 -18.32 -1.19
N ILE A 23 20.59 -17.96 -2.15
CA ILE A 23 19.19 -18.41 -2.19
C ILE A 23 18.94 -19.49 -3.24
N SER A 24 18.33 -20.60 -2.82
CA SER A 24 18.00 -21.73 -3.70
C SER A 24 16.64 -21.56 -4.39
N LYS A 25 15.70 -20.94 -3.69
CA LYS A 25 14.38 -20.53 -4.20
C LYS A 25 14.13 -19.04 -3.90
N LEU A 26 13.32 -18.42 -4.74
CA LEU A 26 12.86 -17.04 -4.60
C LEU A 26 11.44 -17.03 -4.05
N THR A 27 11.22 -16.41 -2.89
CA THR A 27 9.86 -16.22 -2.35
C THR A 27 9.27 -14.95 -2.94
N ILE A 28 8.20 -15.09 -3.72
CA ILE A 28 7.44 -13.98 -4.31
C ILE A 28 6.24 -13.71 -3.40
N TYR A 29 6.09 -12.46 -2.98
CA TYR A 29 5.01 -12.07 -2.09
C TYR A 29 3.92 -11.32 -2.85
N ASP A 30 2.77 -11.97 -2.98
CA ASP A 30 1.56 -11.37 -3.49
C ASP A 30 0.74 -10.81 -2.32
N ALA A 31 0.53 -9.49 -2.31
CA ALA A 31 -0.23 -8.86 -1.25
C ALA A 31 -1.70 -9.32 -1.19
N ARG A 32 -2.27 -9.84 -2.28
CA ARG A 32 -3.70 -10.16 -2.37
C ARG A 32 -4.09 -11.38 -1.52
N PRO A 33 -5.37 -11.52 -1.17
CA PRO A 33 -5.90 -12.82 -0.82
C PRO A 33 -5.81 -13.79 -1.97
N ASN A 34 -5.51 -15.06 -1.68
CA ASN A 34 -5.39 -16.11 -2.70
C ASN A 34 -6.66 -16.18 -3.58
N VAL A 35 -7.84 -16.10 -2.96
CA VAL A 35 -9.13 -16.09 -3.67
C VAL A 35 -9.24 -14.94 -4.69
N ASN A 36 -8.72 -13.75 -4.35
CA ASN A 36 -8.68 -12.61 -5.26
C ASN A 36 -7.65 -12.83 -6.38
N ALA A 37 -6.50 -13.44 -6.09
CA ALA A 37 -5.49 -13.75 -7.10
C ALA A 37 -6.02 -14.79 -8.12
N VAL A 38 -6.75 -15.81 -7.65
CA VAL A 38 -7.43 -16.80 -8.49
C VAL A 38 -8.52 -16.15 -9.35
N ALA A 39 -9.33 -15.25 -8.79
CA ALA A 39 -10.32 -14.50 -9.55
C ALA A 39 -9.68 -13.64 -10.66
N ASN A 40 -8.57 -12.95 -10.34
CA ASN A 40 -7.80 -12.19 -11.35
C ASN A 40 -7.26 -13.08 -12.46
N LYS A 41 -6.79 -14.30 -12.13
CA LYS A 41 -6.34 -15.28 -13.12
C LYS A 41 -7.46 -15.70 -14.09
N ALA A 42 -8.69 -15.84 -13.59
CA ALA A 42 -9.85 -16.14 -14.43
C ALA A 42 -10.23 -14.97 -15.37
N ALA A 43 -9.94 -13.73 -14.96
CA ALA A 43 -10.18 -12.51 -15.73
C ALA A 43 -9.03 -12.13 -16.69
N GLY A 44 -7.98 -12.96 -16.81
CA GLY A 44 -6.84 -12.75 -17.71
C GLY A 44 -5.61 -12.07 -17.07
N GLY A 45 -5.66 -11.76 -15.78
CA GLY A 45 -4.47 -11.48 -14.97
C GLY A 45 -3.79 -12.78 -14.49
N GLY A 46 -3.16 -12.77 -13.32
CA GLY A 46 -2.58 -13.99 -12.76
C GLY A 46 -1.69 -13.80 -11.55
N TYR A 47 -0.92 -14.84 -11.29
CA TYR A 47 0.17 -14.96 -10.32
C TYR A 47 1.08 -16.12 -10.77
N GLU A 48 2.30 -16.17 -10.23
CA GLU A 48 3.46 -16.93 -10.69
C GLU A 48 3.41 -18.43 -10.30
N GLY A 49 2.44 -19.20 -10.79
CA GLY A 49 2.26 -20.60 -10.35
C GLY A 49 3.51 -21.51 -10.47
N GLU A 50 3.64 -22.47 -9.55
CA GLU A 50 4.82 -23.36 -9.38
C GLU A 50 5.26 -24.10 -10.64
N GLY A 51 4.32 -24.43 -11.55
CA GLY A 51 4.65 -25.13 -12.80
C GLY A 51 5.41 -24.27 -13.83
N ALA A 52 5.29 -22.94 -13.76
CA ALA A 52 6.02 -22.01 -14.62
C ALA A 52 7.33 -21.52 -13.98
N HIS A 53 7.36 -21.47 -12.64
CA HIS A 53 8.48 -20.94 -11.87
C HIS A 53 8.97 -21.97 -10.85
N PRO A 54 9.71 -23.02 -11.28
CA PRO A 54 10.13 -24.11 -10.38
C PRO A 54 11.09 -23.64 -9.27
N ASN A 55 11.74 -22.50 -9.49
CA ASN A 55 12.69 -21.86 -8.57
C ASN A 55 12.05 -20.77 -7.71
N ALA A 56 10.74 -20.60 -7.79
CA ALA A 56 10.02 -19.62 -6.99
C ALA A 56 8.90 -20.29 -6.19
N GLU A 57 8.53 -19.65 -5.10
CA GLU A 57 7.35 -19.98 -4.31
C GLU A 57 6.53 -18.72 -4.08
N LEU A 58 5.22 -18.86 -3.90
CA LEU A 58 4.33 -17.73 -3.63
C LEU A 58 3.86 -17.73 -2.18
N PHE A 59 3.85 -16.54 -1.62
CA PHE A 59 3.22 -16.23 -0.35
C PHE A 59 2.11 -15.19 -0.55
N PHE A 60 0.99 -15.35 0.16
CA PHE A 60 -0.14 -14.42 0.11
C PHE A 60 -0.33 -13.73 1.48
N TRP A 61 -0.36 -12.38 1.51
CA TRP A 61 -0.58 -11.61 2.76
C TRP A 61 -2.05 -11.31 3.07
N ASP A 62 -2.98 -11.72 2.21
CA ASP A 62 -4.42 -11.50 2.40
C ASP A 62 -4.84 -10.02 2.60
N LEU A 63 -4.08 -9.08 2.02
CA LEU A 63 -4.43 -7.66 1.98
C LEU A 63 -5.54 -7.41 0.96
N HIS A 64 -6.72 -7.13 1.49
CA HIS A 64 -7.93 -6.85 0.71
C HIS A 64 -7.77 -5.59 -0.16
N ASN A 65 -8.65 -5.44 -1.15
CA ASN A 65 -8.61 -4.30 -2.06
C ASN A 65 -9.13 -3.01 -1.39
N ASN A 66 -8.97 -1.89 -2.10
CA ASN A 66 -9.43 -0.57 -1.68
C ASN A 66 -10.90 -0.54 -1.26
N HIS A 67 -11.80 -1.24 -1.98
CA HIS A 67 -13.23 -1.26 -1.65
C HIS A 67 -13.50 -1.78 -0.23
N VAL A 68 -12.82 -2.86 0.18
CA VAL A 68 -12.94 -3.40 1.54
C VAL A 68 -12.38 -2.42 2.58
N MET A 69 -11.27 -1.74 2.28
CA MET A 69 -10.69 -0.73 3.17
C MET A 69 -11.64 0.47 3.36
N TRP A 70 -12.33 0.92 2.30
CA TRP A 70 -13.33 1.98 2.39
C TRP A 70 -14.52 1.59 3.27
N GLU A 71 -15.02 0.36 3.13
CA GLU A 71 -16.11 -0.14 3.99
C GLU A 71 -15.68 -0.25 5.45
N SER A 72 -14.47 -0.73 5.71
CA SER A 72 -13.89 -0.81 7.05
C SER A 72 -13.79 0.57 7.70
N LEU A 73 -13.24 1.56 6.98
CA LEU A 73 -13.12 2.94 7.46
C LEU A 73 -14.49 3.57 7.72
N LYS A 74 -15.47 3.32 6.86
CA LYS A 74 -16.84 3.79 7.05
C LYS A 74 -17.45 3.23 8.34
N LYS A 75 -17.34 1.92 8.56
CA LYS A 75 -17.82 1.28 9.81
C LYS A 75 -17.10 1.85 11.04
N LEU A 76 -15.79 2.07 10.95
CA LEU A 76 -15.03 2.69 12.04
C LEU A 76 -15.53 4.10 12.35
N LYS A 77 -15.76 4.93 11.32
CA LYS A 77 -16.35 6.27 11.49
C LYS A 77 -17.71 6.21 12.18
N ASP A 78 -18.57 5.28 11.78
CA ASP A 78 -19.93 5.16 12.29
C ASP A 78 -19.98 4.80 13.79
N ILE A 79 -18.93 4.16 14.33
CA ILE A 79 -18.86 3.79 15.77
C ILE A 79 -18.11 4.80 16.64
N VAL A 80 -17.34 5.72 16.04
CA VAL A 80 -16.54 6.72 16.78
C VAL A 80 -17.13 8.13 16.78
N TYR A 81 -17.99 8.46 15.81
CA TYR A 81 -18.51 9.81 15.63
C TYR A 81 -20.03 9.80 15.35
N PRO A 82 -20.82 10.72 15.96
CA PRO A 82 -20.41 11.81 16.85
C PRO A 82 -20.21 11.40 18.31
N ASN A 83 -20.72 10.25 18.73
CA ASN A 83 -20.60 9.73 20.09
C ASN A 83 -20.20 8.26 20.04
N VAL A 84 -19.42 7.82 21.02
CA VAL A 84 -19.01 6.41 21.17
C VAL A 84 -20.03 5.69 22.05
N GLU A 85 -20.44 4.50 21.61
CA GLU A 85 -21.25 3.57 22.41
C GLU A 85 -20.31 2.64 23.20
N GLU A 86 -20.22 2.85 24.52
CA GLU A 86 -19.22 2.19 25.37
C GLU A 86 -19.54 0.72 25.68
N SER A 87 -20.82 0.33 25.74
CA SER A 87 -21.21 -1.00 26.22
C SER A 87 -20.86 -2.13 25.25
N HIS A 88 -20.77 -1.83 23.95
CA HIS A 88 -20.35 -2.76 22.91
C HIS A 88 -19.12 -2.30 22.12
N TRP A 89 -18.31 -1.39 22.69
CA TRP A 89 -17.15 -0.78 22.01
C TRP A 89 -16.24 -1.81 21.33
N LEU A 90 -15.77 -2.83 22.05
CA LEU A 90 -14.81 -3.81 21.52
C LEU A 90 -15.40 -4.66 20.38
N SER A 91 -16.64 -5.12 20.51
CA SER A 91 -17.32 -5.89 19.46
C SER A 91 -17.65 -5.03 18.24
N SER A 92 -18.03 -3.77 18.47
CA SER A 92 -18.27 -2.79 17.40
C SER A 92 -16.99 -2.52 16.64
N LEU A 93 -15.86 -2.31 17.34
CA LEU A 93 -14.53 -2.13 16.75
C LEU A 93 -14.07 -3.36 15.96
N GLU A 94 -14.24 -4.56 16.51
CA GLU A 94 -13.93 -5.81 15.81
C GLU A 94 -14.71 -5.95 14.50
N SER A 95 -16.02 -5.60 14.50
CA SER A 95 -16.88 -5.68 13.31
C SER A 95 -16.47 -4.74 12.16
N THR A 96 -15.62 -3.75 12.45
CA THR A 96 -15.04 -2.86 11.43
C THR A 96 -13.92 -3.54 10.65
N HIS A 97 -13.25 -4.55 11.22
CA HIS A 97 -12.00 -5.13 10.74
C HIS A 97 -10.82 -4.15 10.60
N GLY A 98 -10.95 -2.91 11.09
CA GLY A 98 -9.93 -1.87 10.89
C GLY A 98 -8.57 -2.24 11.47
N LEU A 99 -8.55 -2.74 12.71
CA LEU A 99 -7.32 -3.21 13.35
C LEU A 99 -6.76 -4.48 12.70
N GLU A 100 -7.61 -5.33 12.13
CA GLU A 100 -7.20 -6.52 11.40
C GLU A 100 -6.46 -6.14 10.11
N HIS A 101 -6.96 -5.16 9.36
CA HIS A 101 -6.29 -4.66 8.17
C HIS A 101 -4.93 -4.03 8.50
N ILE A 102 -4.85 -3.22 9.56
CA ILE A 102 -3.58 -2.65 10.03
C ILE A 102 -2.59 -3.76 10.41
N LYS A 103 -3.05 -4.77 11.17
CA LYS A 103 -2.24 -5.93 11.55
C LYS A 103 -1.66 -6.63 10.31
N LEU A 104 -2.45 -6.87 9.28
CA LEU A 104 -1.99 -7.56 8.07
C LEU A 104 -0.91 -6.75 7.33
N VAL A 105 -1.10 -5.43 7.19
CA VAL A 105 -0.11 -4.55 6.55
C VAL A 105 1.20 -4.56 7.34
N LEU A 106 1.13 -4.41 8.67
CA LEU A 106 2.31 -4.43 9.53
C LEU A 106 3.00 -5.80 9.55
N THR A 107 2.24 -6.90 9.50
CA THR A 107 2.79 -8.25 9.39
C THR A 107 3.67 -8.37 8.15
N GLY A 108 3.16 -7.98 6.98
CA GLY A 108 3.94 -8.03 5.74
C GLY A 108 5.14 -7.09 5.77
N ALA A 109 4.97 -5.89 6.33
CA ALA A 109 6.03 -4.90 6.47
C ALA A 109 7.19 -5.32 7.39
N ILE A 110 6.96 -6.26 8.32
CA ILE A 110 7.99 -6.81 9.21
C ILE A 110 8.61 -8.07 8.60
N GLN A 111 7.79 -8.92 7.96
CA GLN A 111 8.28 -10.15 7.31
C GLN A 111 9.27 -9.87 6.18
N VAL A 112 9.06 -8.83 5.36
CA VAL A 112 10.01 -8.48 4.29
C VAL A 112 11.41 -8.15 4.84
N PRO A 113 11.56 -7.23 5.83
CA PRO A 113 12.83 -6.98 6.49
C PRO A 113 13.45 -8.21 7.13
N ASP A 114 12.69 -9.05 7.82
CA ASP A 114 13.21 -10.25 8.48
C ASP A 114 13.83 -11.22 7.46
N GLU A 115 13.14 -11.43 6.33
CA GLU A 115 13.60 -12.31 5.25
C GLU A 115 14.83 -11.75 4.54
N VAL A 116 14.84 -10.43 4.27
CA VAL A 116 15.98 -9.76 3.63
C VAL A 116 17.19 -9.69 4.56
N SER A 117 17.00 -9.36 5.84
CA SER A 117 18.09 -9.18 6.81
C SER A 117 18.73 -10.49 7.25
N SER A 118 17.99 -11.60 7.23
CA SER A 118 18.56 -12.93 7.45
C SER A 118 19.50 -13.38 6.31
N GLY A 119 19.49 -12.68 5.17
CA GLY A 119 20.25 -13.03 3.97
C GLY A 119 19.70 -14.24 3.22
N GLN A 120 18.58 -14.81 3.68
CA GLN A 120 18.02 -16.05 3.15
C GLN A 120 17.06 -15.83 1.97
N SER A 121 16.73 -14.58 1.63
CA SER A 121 15.81 -14.30 0.54
C SER A 121 16.06 -12.95 -0.15
N SER A 122 15.66 -12.89 -1.42
CA SER A 122 15.29 -11.65 -2.11
C SER A 122 13.75 -11.62 -2.13
N ALA A 123 13.13 -10.49 -1.81
CA ALA A 123 11.67 -10.42 -1.61
C ALA A 123 10.96 -9.56 -2.67
N PRO A 124 10.70 -10.06 -3.89
CA PRO A 124 9.78 -9.42 -4.83
C PRO A 124 8.40 -9.30 -4.20
N VAL A 125 7.87 -8.07 -4.15
CA VAL A 125 6.53 -7.77 -3.64
C VAL A 125 5.69 -7.22 -4.77
N HIS A 126 4.50 -7.77 -4.97
CA HIS A 126 3.52 -7.24 -5.90
C HIS A 126 2.10 -7.34 -5.35
N CYS A 127 1.14 -6.79 -6.10
CA CYS A 127 -0.28 -6.98 -5.85
C CYS A 127 -1.02 -7.08 -7.18
N GLY A 128 -2.30 -6.67 -7.23
CA GLY A 128 -3.07 -6.66 -8.48
C GLY A 128 -2.50 -5.70 -9.54
N ALA A 129 -2.46 -4.39 -9.21
CA ALA A 129 -1.95 -3.35 -10.10
C ALA A 129 -0.55 -2.83 -9.71
N GLY A 130 -0.01 -3.26 -8.55
CA GLY A 130 1.35 -2.92 -8.12
C GLY A 130 1.54 -1.56 -7.45
N TRP A 131 0.49 -0.73 -7.34
CA TRP A 131 0.61 0.69 -6.95
C TRP A 131 -0.01 1.08 -5.58
N ASP A 132 -0.70 0.16 -4.90
CA ASP A 132 -1.41 0.44 -3.63
C ASP A 132 -0.74 -0.32 -2.47
N ARG A 133 -1.11 -1.59 -2.31
CA ARG A 133 -0.59 -2.48 -1.25
C ARG A 133 0.92 -2.69 -1.35
N THR A 134 1.43 -2.74 -2.58
CA THR A 134 2.87 -2.83 -2.82
C THR A 134 3.58 -1.62 -2.23
N ALA A 135 3.13 -0.40 -2.51
CA ALA A 135 3.70 0.83 -1.95
C ALA A 135 3.62 0.86 -0.41
N GLN A 136 2.51 0.42 0.17
CA GLN A 136 2.38 0.28 1.63
C GLN A 136 3.45 -0.67 2.21
N LEU A 137 3.59 -1.86 1.63
CA LEU A 137 4.50 -2.89 2.12
C LEU A 137 5.97 -2.49 1.92
N THR A 138 6.36 -2.02 0.74
CA THR A 138 7.75 -1.67 0.44
C THR A 138 8.20 -0.44 1.21
N SER A 139 7.35 0.59 1.32
CA SER A 139 7.72 1.80 2.09
C SER A 139 7.89 1.51 3.59
N LEU A 140 7.00 0.71 4.18
CA LEU A 140 7.15 0.31 5.60
C LEU A 140 8.34 -0.61 5.81
N ALA A 141 8.61 -1.57 4.92
CA ALA A 141 9.78 -2.43 5.00
C ALA A 141 11.08 -1.62 4.97
N VAL A 142 11.16 -0.63 4.08
CA VAL A 142 12.33 0.27 3.98
C VAL A 142 12.49 1.13 5.24
N LEU A 143 11.41 1.60 5.86
CA LEU A 143 11.47 2.31 7.15
C LEU A 143 12.05 1.46 8.28
N VAL A 144 11.77 0.15 8.27
CA VAL A 144 12.32 -0.82 9.23
C VAL A 144 13.81 -1.06 8.96
N LEU A 145 14.17 -1.27 7.69
CA LEU A 145 15.52 -1.66 7.28
C LEU A 145 16.55 -0.52 7.34
N ASP A 146 16.17 0.71 7.01
CA ASP A 146 17.11 1.79 6.80
C ASP A 146 16.73 3.05 7.61
N GLY A 147 17.65 3.44 8.51
CA GLY A 147 17.50 4.60 9.38
C GLY A 147 17.43 5.94 8.63
N TYR A 148 17.94 6.04 7.41
CA TYR A 148 17.86 7.24 6.60
C TYR A 148 16.41 7.70 6.39
N TYR A 149 15.52 6.76 6.02
CA TYR A 149 14.11 7.07 5.73
C TYR A 149 13.29 7.43 6.99
N ARG A 150 13.88 7.31 8.18
CA ARG A 150 13.29 7.79 9.45
C ARG A 150 13.67 9.24 9.79
N THR A 151 14.48 9.88 8.96
CA THR A 151 14.69 11.34 8.99
C THR A 151 13.61 12.05 8.20
N VAL A 152 13.45 13.36 8.42
CA VAL A 152 12.48 14.18 7.66
C VAL A 152 12.78 14.12 6.14
N GLU A 153 14.02 14.41 5.75
CA GLU A 153 14.49 14.36 4.36
C GLU A 153 14.36 12.95 3.76
N GLY A 154 14.78 11.92 4.50
CA GLY A 154 14.65 10.56 4.01
C GLY A 154 13.18 10.14 3.84
N PHE A 155 12.29 10.55 4.73
CA PHE A 155 10.87 10.26 4.59
C PHE A 155 10.25 10.95 3.37
N GLU A 156 10.64 12.19 3.05
CA GLU A 156 10.25 12.86 1.80
C GLU A 156 10.69 12.04 0.58
N VAL A 157 11.95 11.58 0.57
CA VAL A 157 12.49 10.73 -0.49
C VAL A 157 11.72 9.42 -0.59
N LEU A 158 11.33 8.81 0.54
CA LEU A 158 10.52 7.60 0.55
C LEU A 158 9.18 7.80 -0.16
N VAL A 159 8.48 8.90 0.16
CA VAL A 159 7.18 9.23 -0.44
C VAL A 159 7.34 9.52 -1.93
N GLN A 160 8.30 10.36 -2.31
CA GLN A 160 8.62 10.67 -3.70
C GLN A 160 8.93 9.40 -4.51
N LYS A 161 9.72 8.49 -3.93
CA LYS A 161 10.10 7.24 -4.55
C LYS A 161 8.93 6.27 -4.58
N GLU A 162 8.60 5.64 -3.46
CA GLU A 162 7.73 4.45 -3.39
C GLU A 162 6.26 4.75 -3.71
N TRP A 163 5.82 6.00 -3.58
CA TRP A 163 4.43 6.37 -3.82
C TRP A 163 4.27 7.18 -5.11
N ILE A 164 4.98 8.31 -5.24
CA ILE A 164 4.76 9.21 -6.39
C ILE A 164 5.37 8.62 -7.66
N SER A 165 6.66 8.27 -7.65
CA SER A 165 7.37 7.80 -8.85
C SER A 165 6.92 6.41 -9.31
N PHE A 166 6.50 5.55 -8.37
CA PHE A 166 5.90 4.24 -8.66
C PHE A 166 4.41 4.30 -8.98
N GLY A 167 3.83 5.51 -9.07
CA GLY A 167 2.54 5.74 -9.70
C GLY A 167 1.33 5.45 -8.82
N HIS A 168 1.45 5.53 -7.49
CA HIS A 168 0.28 5.54 -6.61
C HIS A 168 -0.67 6.66 -7.05
N THR A 169 -1.93 6.31 -7.29
CA THR A 169 -2.91 7.28 -7.77
C THR A 169 -3.44 8.10 -6.62
N PHE A 170 -2.72 9.17 -6.29
CA PHE A 170 -3.19 10.20 -5.36
C PHE A 170 -4.43 10.96 -5.90
N SER A 171 -4.64 10.94 -7.21
CA SER A 171 -5.75 11.60 -7.90
C SER A 171 -6.19 10.83 -9.12
N SER A 172 -7.48 10.50 -9.25
CA SER A 172 -8.01 9.83 -10.44
C SER A 172 -8.05 10.78 -11.62
N ILE A 173 -7.58 10.35 -12.80
CA ILE A 173 -7.76 11.11 -14.04
C ILE A 173 -9.05 10.65 -14.70
N GLU A 174 -10.07 11.51 -14.73
CA GLU A 174 -11.29 11.31 -15.51
C GLU A 174 -11.35 12.34 -16.65
N ASN A 175 -11.63 11.89 -17.88
CA ASN A 175 -11.75 12.74 -19.08
C ASN A 175 -10.54 13.66 -19.38
N GLY A 176 -9.32 13.23 -19.06
CA GLY A 176 -8.10 14.01 -19.31
C GLY A 176 -7.85 15.13 -18.30
N VAL A 177 -8.62 15.19 -17.21
CA VAL A 177 -8.40 16.07 -16.07
C VAL A 177 -8.03 15.21 -14.87
N ALA A 178 -6.91 15.53 -14.21
CA ALA A 178 -6.63 14.97 -12.89
C ALA A 178 -7.70 15.51 -11.92
N GLU A 179 -8.64 14.64 -11.54
CA GLU A 179 -9.60 14.92 -10.49
C GLU A 179 -8.90 14.71 -9.14
N ILE A 180 -8.20 15.76 -8.71
CA ILE A 180 -7.81 15.97 -7.33
C ILE A 180 -9.08 16.51 -6.65
N SER A 181 -9.97 15.63 -6.15
CA SER A 181 -11.10 16.09 -5.33
C SER A 181 -10.61 16.46 -3.94
N PHE A 182 -10.02 17.65 -3.86
CA PHE A 182 -9.70 18.34 -2.63
C PHE A 182 -10.31 19.72 -2.79
N ASN A 183 -11.29 20.09 -1.96
CA ASN A 183 -11.86 21.44 -1.98
C ASN A 183 -10.91 22.44 -1.30
N SER A 184 -9.66 22.45 -1.75
CA SER A 184 -8.48 23.04 -1.11
C SER A 184 -8.46 24.57 -1.12
N LYS A 185 -9.38 25.23 -1.84
CA LYS A 185 -9.55 26.69 -1.76
C LYS A 185 -10.13 27.15 -0.43
N LYS A 186 -11.02 26.36 0.20
CA LYS A 186 -11.56 26.71 1.52
C LYS A 186 -10.53 26.53 2.63
N ALA A 187 -9.80 25.41 2.61
CA ALA A 187 -8.74 25.11 3.58
C ALA A 187 -7.57 26.11 3.54
N ALA A 188 -7.11 26.51 2.35
CA ALA A 188 -6.07 27.53 2.20
C ALA A 188 -6.54 28.89 2.77
N SER A 189 -7.78 29.28 2.47
CA SER A 189 -8.36 30.53 2.95
C SER A 189 -8.56 30.55 4.48
N SER A 190 -8.96 29.43 5.11
CA SER A 190 -9.08 29.35 6.57
C SER A 190 -7.75 29.44 7.32
N LEU A 191 -6.64 29.15 6.65
CA LEU A 191 -5.28 29.26 7.18
C LEU A 191 -4.61 30.60 6.84
N GLY A 192 -5.32 31.50 6.14
CA GLY A 192 -4.84 32.84 5.79
C GLY A 192 -3.98 32.91 4.53
N PHE A 193 -4.06 31.92 3.64
CA PHE A 193 -3.34 31.92 2.37
C PHE A 193 -4.26 32.22 1.18
N ASP A 194 -3.80 33.10 0.29
CA ASP A 194 -4.59 33.63 -0.83
C ASP A 194 -4.66 32.65 -2.03
N SER A 195 -3.74 31.69 -2.13
CA SER A 195 -3.75 30.67 -3.18
C SER A 195 -3.05 29.37 -2.76
N LEU A 196 -3.32 28.30 -3.53
CA LEU A 196 -2.66 27.01 -3.37
C LEU A 196 -1.17 27.06 -3.74
N GLU A 197 -0.78 27.91 -4.70
CA GLU A 197 0.64 28.07 -5.03
C GLU A 197 1.44 28.70 -3.89
N ALA A 198 0.79 29.43 -2.97
CA ALA A 198 1.42 29.94 -1.76
C ALA A 198 1.75 28.84 -0.71
N LEU A 199 1.20 27.63 -0.87
CA LEU A 199 1.49 26.46 -0.04
C LEU A 199 2.58 25.55 -0.65
N ASP A 200 3.03 25.85 -1.87
CA ASP A 200 3.99 25.02 -2.59
C ASP A 200 5.33 24.98 -1.83
N GLY A 201 5.71 23.79 -1.38
CA GLY A 201 6.94 23.56 -0.59
C GLY A 201 6.78 23.55 0.93
N SER A 202 5.56 23.58 1.49
CA SER A 202 5.38 23.49 2.94
C SER A 202 4.43 22.36 3.35
N TYR A 203 4.86 21.57 4.32
CA TYR A 203 4.14 20.47 5.00
C TYR A 203 2.71 20.80 5.47
N PHE A 204 2.28 22.06 5.35
CA PHE A 204 0.94 22.55 5.61
C PHE A 204 -0.14 21.95 4.72
N TYR A 205 0.18 21.45 3.52
CA TYR A 205 -0.82 20.84 2.65
C TYR A 205 -1.46 19.58 3.26
N ILE A 206 -0.65 18.74 3.93
CA ILE A 206 -1.12 17.52 4.59
C ILE A 206 -1.89 17.87 5.87
N VAL A 207 -1.38 18.83 6.67
CA VAL A 207 -2.01 19.27 7.92
C VAL A 207 -3.38 19.93 7.66
N ALA A 208 -3.46 20.81 6.66
CA ALA A 208 -4.72 21.46 6.26
C ALA A 208 -5.77 20.42 5.81
N SER A 209 -5.34 19.41 5.07
CA SER A 209 -6.20 18.32 4.59
C SER A 209 -6.74 17.46 5.74
N VAL A 210 -5.92 17.17 6.75
CA VAL A 210 -6.34 16.41 7.93
C VAL A 210 -7.35 17.22 8.76
N VAL A 211 -7.10 18.51 9.00
CA VAL A 211 -8.01 19.38 9.77
C VAL A 211 -9.38 19.53 9.11
N GLU A 212 -9.43 19.69 7.77
CA GLU A 212 -10.69 19.80 7.03
C GLU A 212 -11.46 18.47 7.02
N SER A 213 -10.78 17.33 6.91
CA SER A 213 -11.41 16.01 6.97
C SER A 213 -12.04 15.67 8.33
N MET A 214 -11.58 16.34 9.40
CA MET A 214 -12.08 16.20 10.77
C MET A 214 -13.21 17.19 11.09
N GLY A 215 -13.59 18.09 10.17
CA GLY A 215 -14.66 19.07 10.37
C GLY A 215 -14.37 20.14 11.42
N LEU A 216 -13.10 20.30 11.82
CA LEU A 216 -12.67 21.29 12.79
C LEU A 216 -12.47 22.64 12.07
N GLN A 217 -13.25 23.64 12.44
CA GLN A 217 -12.95 25.03 12.10
C GLN A 217 -11.87 25.52 13.08
N LEU A 218 -10.75 26.02 12.55
CA LEU A 218 -9.83 26.88 13.29
C LEU A 218 -10.40 28.30 13.36
#